data_AF-A0A084B2Y3-F1
#
_entry.id   AF-A0A084B2Y3-F1
#
_cell.length_a   1.000
_cell.length_b   1.000
_cell.length_c   1.000
_cell.angle_alpha   90.00
_cell.angle_beta   90.00
_cell.angle_gamma   90.00
#
_symmetry.space_group_name_H-M   'P 1'
#
loop_
_entity.id
_entity.type
_entity.pdbx_description
1 polymer ?
#
loop_
_entity_poly.entity_id
_entity_poly.type
_entity_poly.pdbx_seq_one_letter_code
_entity_poly.pdbx_strand_id
1 'polypeptide(L)'
;MEDTKYERLSVEDDLSTGSKLLLLSSYSAKESPTSRRQAAANLVSTVLLIYCAVSTTIIVFLAAAVLGQLHQGSSCHQGVHGGKPFQAALGSDPTYMSLDHKYDNLWDDFGMASLAIKLPDSAHGEPKHAAISMFHQLHCLTSLRTAIQQAREGHDPGMDWQTNNHWPHCMDYLRKTLLCWADDSIERRFVYDNGTIAPFIDGSQDVRQCGDNRRLIQIMRDHGKDVSTRPFP
;
A
#
# COMPACT_ATOMS: atom_id res chain seq x y z
N MET A 1 -26.37 21.34 -8.90
CA MET A 1 -25.41 22.45 -8.90
C MET A 1 -24.06 21.85 -8.56
N GLU A 2 -23.15 21.52 -9.47
CA GLU A 2 -23.02 21.55 -10.95
C GLU A 2 -22.30 20.23 -11.29
N ASP A 3 -22.95 19.29 -11.96
CA ASP A 3 -22.86 18.93 -13.38
C ASP A 3 -21.49 18.99 -14.11
N THR A 4 -20.96 17.79 -14.29
CA THR A 4 -20.19 17.19 -15.39
C THR A 4 -19.80 18.03 -16.62
N LYS A 5 -18.54 17.87 -17.07
CA LYS A 5 -18.25 17.73 -18.50
C LYS A 5 -16.95 16.96 -18.77
N TYR A 6 -17.07 15.66 -18.95
CA TYR A 6 -16.12 14.85 -19.72
C TYR A 6 -16.81 14.48 -21.03
N GLU A 7 -16.24 14.89 -22.16
CA GLU A 7 -16.75 14.49 -23.46
C GLU A 7 -15.60 13.84 -24.26
N ARG A 8 -15.88 12.62 -24.69
CA ARG A 8 -15.03 11.70 -25.45
C ARG A 8 -15.52 11.70 -26.90
N LEU A 9 -14.65 11.20 -27.79
CA LEU A 9 -14.90 10.62 -29.15
C LEU A 9 -14.57 11.62 -30.26
N SER A 10 -13.98 11.27 -31.42
CA SER A 10 -13.39 10.06 -32.03
C SER A 10 -12.83 10.55 -33.39
N VAL A 11 -11.58 10.28 -33.78
CA VAL A 11 -11.12 9.27 -34.79
C VAL A 11 -11.74 9.40 -36.20
N GLU A 12 -10.85 9.22 -37.20
CA GLU A 12 -11.01 9.07 -38.66
C GLU A 12 -10.98 10.34 -39.53
N ASP A 13 -10.58 10.26 -40.80
CA ASP A 13 -9.37 9.78 -41.47
C ASP A 13 -9.45 10.35 -42.91
N ASP A 14 -8.28 10.60 -43.49
CA ASP A 14 -7.90 10.53 -44.91
C ASP A 14 -8.60 11.25 -46.10
N LEU A 15 -7.72 11.88 -46.88
CA LEU A 15 -7.59 12.01 -48.35
C LEU A 15 -8.80 11.89 -49.32
N SER A 16 -8.95 12.91 -50.18
CA SER A 16 -9.18 12.76 -51.64
C SER A 16 -9.02 14.12 -52.35
N THR A 17 -7.90 14.40 -53.03
CA THR A 17 -7.66 14.25 -54.48
C THR A 17 -8.77 14.75 -55.41
N GLY A 18 -8.47 15.76 -56.24
CA GLY A 18 -9.36 16.22 -57.29
C GLY A 18 -8.74 17.27 -58.21
N SER A 19 -7.93 16.82 -59.17
CA SER A 19 -7.34 17.61 -60.25
C SER A 19 -8.38 18.34 -61.11
N LYS A 20 -8.08 19.60 -61.49
CA LYS A 20 -8.48 20.14 -62.80
C LYS A 20 -7.32 20.87 -63.47
N LEU A 21 -6.93 20.27 -64.58
CA LEU A 21 -6.12 20.74 -65.70
C LEU A 21 -6.54 22.17 -66.12
N LEU A 22 -5.60 22.99 -66.61
CA LEU A 22 -5.68 23.67 -67.92
C LEU A 22 -4.39 24.50 -68.22
N LEU A 23 -3.65 23.99 -69.20
CA LEU A 23 -2.95 24.66 -70.31
C LEU A 23 -1.92 25.81 -70.12
N LEU A 24 -0.72 25.49 -70.67
CA LEU A 24 0.14 26.28 -71.56
C LEU A 24 0.71 27.61 -71.06
N SER A 25 2.03 27.63 -70.83
CA SER A 25 2.98 28.26 -71.76
C SER A 25 4.38 28.24 -71.14
N SER A 26 5.34 27.65 -71.85
CA SER A 26 6.76 27.66 -71.49
C SER A 26 7.34 29.06 -71.72
N TYR A 27 7.35 29.88 -70.67
CA TYR A 27 8.11 31.13 -70.62
C TYR A 27 9.38 30.92 -69.79
N SER A 28 10.51 30.80 -70.47
CA SER A 28 11.83 30.75 -69.84
C SER A 28 12.19 32.13 -69.31
N ALA A 29 11.88 32.39 -68.04
CA ALA A 29 12.32 33.59 -67.33
C ALA A 29 13.67 33.31 -66.67
N LYS A 30 14.72 34.00 -67.11
CA LYS A 30 16.00 34.11 -66.41
C LYS A 30 15.75 34.57 -64.97
N GLU A 31 16.13 33.75 -63.99
CA GLU A 31 16.04 34.10 -62.57
C GLU A 31 16.93 35.31 -62.24
N SER A 32 16.31 36.35 -61.68
CA SER A 32 16.98 37.54 -61.14
C SER A 32 17.76 37.22 -59.86
N PRO A 33 18.93 37.85 -59.61
CA PRO A 33 19.76 37.63 -58.42
C PRO A 33 19.06 37.92 -57.07
N THR A 34 17.92 38.63 -57.08
CA THR A 34 17.08 38.86 -55.88
C THR A 34 16.26 37.63 -55.46
N SER A 35 15.84 36.77 -56.41
CA SER A 35 15.07 35.54 -56.14
C SER A 35 15.89 34.50 -55.35
N ARG A 36 17.17 34.31 -55.71
CA ARG A 36 18.07 33.39 -54.98
C ARG A 36 18.33 33.80 -53.53
N ARG A 37 18.38 35.10 -53.24
CA ARG A 37 18.56 35.60 -51.86
C ARG A 37 17.32 35.37 -50.98
N GLN A 38 16.12 35.51 -51.54
CA GLN A 38 14.88 35.20 -50.85
C GLN A 38 14.69 33.68 -50.65
N ALA A 39 15.01 32.87 -51.66
CA ALA A 39 14.98 31.41 -51.54
C ALA A 39 15.98 30.89 -50.48
N ALA A 40 17.19 31.44 -50.44
CA ALA A 40 18.19 31.11 -49.42
C ALA A 40 17.76 31.55 -48.01
N ALA A 41 17.15 32.74 -47.86
CA ALA A 41 16.62 33.20 -46.57
C ALA A 41 15.46 32.33 -46.07
N ASN A 42 14.57 31.89 -46.96
CA ASN A 42 13.46 30.98 -46.62
C ASN A 42 13.96 29.58 -46.24
N LEU A 43 14.99 29.07 -46.92
CA LEU A 43 15.63 27.80 -46.55
C LEU A 43 16.30 27.88 -45.17
N VAL A 44 17.04 28.95 -44.88
CA VAL A 44 17.66 29.16 -43.56
C VAL A 44 16.60 29.27 -42.46
N SER A 45 15.51 30.01 -42.71
CA SER A 45 14.39 30.11 -41.76
C SER A 45 13.73 28.75 -41.49
N THR A 46 13.53 27.95 -42.53
CA THR A 46 12.93 26.60 -42.39
C THR A 46 13.85 25.65 -41.63
N VAL A 47 15.16 25.70 -41.89
CA VAL A 47 16.16 24.91 -41.16
C VAL A 47 16.21 25.33 -39.69
N LEU A 48 16.13 26.62 -39.38
CA LEU A 48 16.08 27.12 -38.00
C LEU A 48 14.82 26.67 -37.26
N LEU A 49 13.66 26.68 -37.92
CA LEU A 49 12.41 26.21 -37.31
C LEU A 49 12.46 24.70 -37.02
N ILE A 50 12.99 23.90 -37.95
CA ILE A 50 13.20 22.46 -37.75
C ILE A 50 14.17 22.22 -36.58
N TYR A 51 15.28 22.96 -36.53
CA TYR A 51 16.25 22.88 -35.44
C TYR A 51 15.62 23.22 -34.07
N CYS A 52 14.81 24.29 -34.00
CA CYS A 52 14.08 24.66 -32.80
C CYS A 52 13.07 23.57 -32.37
N ALA A 53 12.33 22.97 -33.31
CA ALA A 53 11.38 21.90 -33.01
C ALA A 53 12.08 20.61 -32.51
N VAL A 54 13.18 20.23 -33.14
CA VAL A 54 13.95 19.04 -32.74
C VAL A 54 14.67 19.25 -31.40
N SER A 55 15.26 20.42 -31.18
CA SER A 55 15.92 20.71 -29.89
C SER A 55 14.95 20.78 -28.73
N THR A 56 13.79 21.40 -28.91
CA THR A 56 12.75 21.47 -27.86
C THR A 56 12.18 20.11 -27.52
N THR A 57 11.92 19.24 -28.50
CA THR A 57 11.43 17.87 -28.26
C THR A 57 12.46 17.02 -27.51
N ILE A 58 13.74 17.12 -27.86
CA ILE A 58 14.83 16.43 -27.15
C ILE A 58 14.92 16.91 -25.69
N ILE A 59 14.85 18.22 -25.45
CA ILE A 59 14.92 18.79 -24.09
C ILE A 59 13.75 18.30 -23.24
N VAL A 60 12.53 18.28 -23.78
CA VAL A 60 11.34 17.77 -23.07
C VAL A 60 11.48 16.29 -22.73
N PHE A 61 11.99 15.48 -23.66
CA PHE A 61 12.20 14.05 -23.42
C PHE A 61 13.26 13.79 -22.33
N LEU A 62 14.37 14.52 -22.35
CA LEU A 62 15.42 14.44 -21.33
C LEU A 62 14.91 14.90 -19.96
N ALA A 63 14.14 15.99 -19.90
CA ALA A 63 13.55 16.47 -18.66
C ALA A 63 12.56 15.44 -18.07
N ALA A 64 11.73 14.82 -18.91
CA ALA A 64 10.80 13.77 -18.50
C ALA A 64 11.54 12.51 -17.99
N ALA A 65 12.65 12.12 -18.63
CA ALA A 65 13.47 11.00 -18.20
C ALA A 65 14.12 11.27 -16.82
N VAL A 66 14.67 12.46 -16.62
CA VAL A 66 15.26 12.87 -15.32
C VAL A 66 14.19 12.95 -14.22
N LEU A 67 13.02 13.52 -14.52
CA LEU A 67 11.88 13.54 -13.59
C LEU A 67 11.40 12.13 -13.24
N GLY A 68 11.39 11.20 -14.21
CA GLY A 68 11.08 9.79 -14.00
C GLY A 68 12.11 9.09 -13.09
N GLN A 69 13.40 9.40 -13.25
CA GLN A 69 14.47 8.89 -12.38
C GLN A 69 14.37 9.46 -10.96
N LEU A 70 13.99 10.74 -10.80
CA LEU A 70 13.75 11.35 -9.50
C LEU A 70 12.51 10.76 -8.80
N HIS A 71 11.46 10.39 -9.57
CA HIS A 71 10.29 9.71 -9.01
C HIS A 71 10.57 8.26 -8.59
N GLN A 72 11.51 7.57 -9.25
CA GLN A 72 11.93 6.22 -8.86
C GLN A 72 12.77 6.20 -7.57
N GLY A 73 13.37 7.32 -7.18
CA GLY A 73 14.13 7.46 -5.92
C GLY A 73 13.31 7.40 -4.63
N SER A 74 11.98 7.32 -4.72
CA SER A 74 11.07 7.27 -3.58
C SER A 74 10.38 5.92 -3.38
N SER A 75 10.74 4.89 -4.16
CA SER A 75 10.26 3.54 -3.86
C SER A 75 11.08 2.97 -2.72
N CYS A 76 10.53 3.03 -1.50
CA CYS A 76 11.01 2.20 -0.41
C CYS A 76 10.95 0.76 -0.91
N HIS A 77 12.11 0.18 -1.23
CA HIS A 77 12.27 -1.26 -1.42
C HIS A 77 11.75 -1.94 -0.14
N GLN A 78 10.47 -2.34 -0.14
CA GLN A 78 10.06 -3.46 0.67
C GLN A 78 10.92 -4.62 0.19
N GLY A 79 11.82 -5.09 1.05
CA GLY A 79 12.50 -6.35 0.87
C GLY A 79 11.46 -7.45 0.86
N VAL A 80 10.83 -7.67 -0.29
CA VAL A 80 10.09 -8.88 -0.60
C VAL A 80 11.15 -9.96 -0.74
N HIS A 81 11.51 -10.56 0.40
CA HIS A 81 12.11 -11.88 0.39
C HIS A 81 11.19 -12.75 -0.47
N GLY A 82 11.71 -13.32 -1.56
CA GLY A 82 10.97 -14.12 -2.54
C GLY A 82 10.45 -15.47 -2.04
N GLY A 83 10.04 -15.55 -0.77
CA GLY A 83 9.27 -16.67 -0.22
C GLY A 83 7.79 -16.52 -0.57
N LYS A 84 7.11 -17.65 -0.75
CA LYS A 84 5.65 -17.66 -0.88
C LYS A 84 5.02 -17.01 0.37
N PRO A 85 3.97 -16.18 0.21
CA PRO A 85 3.29 -15.60 1.36
C PRO A 85 2.73 -16.72 2.25
N PHE A 86 2.87 -16.56 3.56
CA PHE A 86 2.34 -17.51 4.53
C PHE A 86 0.81 -17.46 4.48
N GLN A 87 0.18 -18.61 4.27
CA GLN A 87 -1.28 -18.72 4.17
C GLN A 87 -1.80 -19.61 5.27
N ALA A 88 -2.91 -19.19 5.88
CA ALA A 88 -3.58 -19.98 6.89
C ALA A 88 -5.08 -19.61 6.98
N ALA A 89 -5.90 -20.53 7.45
CA ALA A 89 -7.30 -20.27 7.80
C ALA A 89 -7.40 -19.85 9.27
N LEU A 90 -8.20 -18.84 9.59
CA LEU A 90 -8.24 -18.23 10.93
C LEU A 90 -8.59 -19.21 12.07
N GLY A 91 -9.32 -20.28 11.74
CA GLY A 91 -9.76 -21.30 12.69
C GLY A 91 -10.70 -20.74 13.74
N SER A 92 -10.94 -21.56 14.77
CA SER A 92 -11.72 -21.17 15.94
C SER A 92 -11.19 -21.92 17.15
N ASP A 93 -10.74 -21.18 18.15
CA ASP A 93 -10.29 -21.73 19.43
C ASP A 93 -11.10 -21.12 20.58
N PRO A 94 -12.06 -21.87 21.15
CA PRO A 94 -12.90 -21.40 22.25
C PRO A 94 -12.12 -20.98 23.50
N THR A 95 -10.87 -21.42 23.68
CA THR A 95 -10.03 -21.03 24.82
C THR A 95 -9.61 -19.55 24.75
N TYR A 96 -9.35 -19.04 23.54
CA TYR A 96 -9.09 -17.62 23.28
C TYR A 96 -10.39 -16.78 23.22
N MET A 97 -11.56 -17.40 23.16
CA MET A 97 -12.86 -16.71 23.15
C MET A 97 -13.48 -16.56 24.55
N SER A 98 -12.70 -16.84 25.60
CA SER A 98 -13.18 -16.89 26.97
C SER A 98 -12.65 -15.76 27.85
N LEU A 99 -13.54 -15.27 28.73
CA LEU A 99 -13.21 -14.34 29.82
C LEU A 99 -12.93 -15.08 31.14
N ASP A 100 -13.01 -16.41 31.17
CA ASP A 100 -12.72 -17.22 32.35
C ASP A 100 -11.23 -17.10 32.72
N HIS A 101 -10.94 -16.78 33.97
CA HIS A 101 -9.59 -16.60 34.47
C HIS A 101 -8.71 -17.84 34.35
N LYS A 102 -9.31 -19.04 34.24
CA LYS A 102 -8.53 -20.27 34.01
C LYS A 102 -7.73 -20.26 32.69
N TYR A 103 -8.04 -19.33 31.79
CA TYR A 103 -7.33 -19.15 30.52
C TYR A 103 -6.45 -17.90 30.48
N ASP A 104 -6.28 -17.18 31.61
CA ASP A 104 -5.44 -15.97 31.66
C ASP A 104 -3.99 -16.28 31.22
N ASN A 105 -3.51 -17.49 31.49
CA ASN A 105 -2.18 -17.96 31.08
C ASN A 105 -1.95 -17.97 29.55
N LEU A 106 -3.01 -17.91 28.74
CA LEU A 106 -2.90 -17.77 27.28
C LEU A 106 -2.58 -16.33 26.85
N TRP A 107 -2.67 -15.37 27.77
CA TRP A 107 -2.55 -13.93 27.56
C TRP A 107 -1.43 -13.26 28.39
N ASP A 108 -0.74 -14.01 29.25
CA ASP A 108 0.28 -13.50 30.18
C ASP A 108 1.55 -12.96 29.49
N ASP A 109 1.83 -13.45 28.28
CA ASP A 109 3.00 -13.09 27.46
C ASP A 109 3.10 -11.61 27.10
N PHE A 110 2.00 -10.88 27.21
CA PHE A 110 1.90 -9.57 26.58
C PHE A 110 2.15 -8.43 27.57
N GLY A 111 2.75 -8.69 28.74
CA GLY A 111 3.19 -7.63 29.66
C GLY A 111 4.34 -6.77 29.09
N MET A 112 4.49 -5.52 29.57
CA MET A 112 5.50 -4.56 29.08
C MET A 112 6.94 -5.10 29.05
N ALA A 113 7.33 -5.92 30.04
CA ALA A 113 8.67 -6.53 30.10
C ALA A 113 8.91 -7.56 28.98
N SER A 114 7.85 -8.23 28.53
CA SER A 114 7.87 -9.25 27.49
C SER A 114 7.81 -8.65 26.08
N LEU A 115 7.31 -7.43 25.93
CA LEU A 115 7.17 -6.73 24.63
C LEU A 115 8.46 -6.05 24.12
N ALA A 116 9.28 -5.52 25.04
CA ALA A 116 10.37 -4.64 24.67
C ALA A 116 11.67 -5.40 24.34
N ILE A 117 12.14 -5.27 23.10
CA ILE A 117 13.48 -5.68 22.65
C ILE A 117 14.42 -4.48 22.59
N LYS A 118 15.73 -4.71 22.62
CA LYS A 118 16.75 -3.67 22.41
C LYS A 118 17.34 -3.82 21.02
N LEU A 119 17.26 -2.77 20.20
CA LEU A 119 17.85 -2.74 18.87
C LEU A 119 19.04 -1.76 18.86
N PRO A 120 20.11 -2.04 18.09
CA PRO A 120 21.23 -1.10 17.94
C PRO A 120 20.73 0.24 17.39
N ASP A 121 21.09 1.35 18.02
CA ASP A 121 20.82 2.67 17.47
C ASP A 121 21.92 3.07 16.49
N SER A 122 21.56 3.23 15.22
CA SER A 122 22.48 3.63 14.16
C SER A 122 23.00 5.07 14.32
N ALA A 123 22.36 5.90 15.16
CA ALA A 123 22.72 7.31 15.34
C ALA A 123 23.53 7.60 16.61
N HIS A 124 23.35 6.83 17.69
CA HIS A 124 23.89 7.17 19.01
C HIS A 124 24.63 6.03 19.73
N GLY A 125 24.78 4.86 19.10
CA GLY A 125 25.54 3.73 19.65
C GLY A 125 24.86 2.98 20.81
N GLU A 126 23.98 3.64 21.56
CA GLU A 126 23.23 3.04 22.66
C GLU A 126 21.99 2.27 22.16
N PRO A 127 21.77 1.01 22.57
CA PRO A 127 20.59 0.26 22.16
C PRO A 127 19.29 0.93 22.60
N LYS A 128 18.33 1.08 21.68
CA LYS A 128 17.00 1.64 21.95
C LYS A 128 15.96 0.55 22.17
N HIS A 129 15.03 0.82 23.08
CA HIS A 129 13.85 -0.02 23.25
C HIS A 129 12.97 0.06 22.00
N ALA A 130 12.57 -1.11 21.51
CA ALA A 130 11.65 -1.29 20.41
C ALA A 130 10.66 -2.41 20.74
N ALA A 131 9.56 -2.48 20.01
CA ALA A 131 8.61 -3.58 20.08
C ALA A 131 8.29 -4.06 18.67
N ILE A 132 8.09 -5.37 18.53
CA ILE A 132 7.55 -5.94 17.30
C ILE A 132 6.04 -5.66 17.29
N SER A 133 5.53 -5.04 16.21
CA SER A 133 4.14 -4.58 16.12
C SER A 133 3.10 -5.68 16.42
N MET A 134 3.33 -6.92 15.96
CA MET A 134 2.44 -8.06 16.25
C MET A 134 2.25 -8.28 17.75
N PHE A 135 3.33 -8.23 18.54
CA PHE A 135 3.25 -8.41 19.99
C PHE A 135 2.56 -7.23 20.69
N HIS A 136 2.75 -6.00 20.19
CA HIS A 136 2.02 -4.84 20.70
C HIS A 136 0.51 -4.96 20.42
N GLN A 137 0.12 -5.46 19.25
CA GLN A 137 -1.30 -5.74 18.94
C GLN A 137 -1.89 -6.78 19.89
N LEU A 138 -1.16 -7.86 20.19
CA LEU A 138 -1.60 -8.88 21.15
C LEU A 138 -1.71 -8.34 22.58
N HIS A 139 -0.80 -7.45 23.00
CA HIS A 139 -0.93 -6.70 24.25
C HIS A 139 -2.18 -5.82 24.31
N CYS A 140 -2.45 -5.10 23.22
CA CYS A 140 -3.65 -4.29 23.13
C CYS A 140 -4.92 -5.14 23.23
N LEU A 141 -4.95 -6.30 22.57
CA LEU A 141 -6.07 -7.24 22.65
C LEU A 141 -6.25 -7.79 24.08
N THR A 142 -5.14 -8.11 24.76
CA THR A 142 -5.16 -8.52 26.18
C THR A 142 -5.73 -7.43 27.06
N SER A 143 -5.34 -6.17 26.84
CA SER A 143 -5.85 -5.02 27.60
C SER A 143 -7.36 -4.86 27.45
N LEU A 144 -7.90 -5.08 26.25
CA LEU A 144 -9.35 -5.09 26.01
C LEU A 144 -10.03 -6.25 26.75
N ARG A 145 -9.46 -7.46 26.68
CA ARG A 145 -9.98 -8.62 27.42
C ARG A 145 -10.03 -8.35 28.93
N THR A 146 -8.97 -7.81 29.50
CA THR A 146 -8.91 -7.45 30.93
C THR A 146 -9.95 -6.40 31.31
N ALA A 147 -10.17 -5.38 30.48
CA ALA A 147 -11.21 -4.37 30.74
C ALA A 147 -12.62 -5.00 30.77
N ILE A 148 -12.89 -5.98 29.90
CA ILE A 148 -14.16 -6.72 29.91
C ILE A 148 -14.29 -7.61 31.15
N GLN A 149 -13.21 -8.29 31.57
CA GLN A 149 -13.19 -9.07 32.82
C GLN A 149 -13.51 -8.18 34.03
N GLN A 150 -12.79 -7.06 34.17
CA GLN A 150 -13.01 -6.06 35.22
C GLN A 150 -14.46 -5.57 35.26
N ALA A 151 -15.02 -5.21 34.10
CA ALA A 151 -16.41 -4.78 34.00
C ALA A 151 -17.40 -5.86 34.48
N ARG A 152 -17.16 -7.14 34.13
CA ARG A 152 -18.00 -8.27 34.59
C ARG A 152 -17.89 -8.51 36.10
N GLU A 153 -16.76 -8.16 36.70
CA GLU A 153 -16.51 -8.26 38.13
C GLU A 153 -17.05 -7.06 38.92
N GLY A 154 -17.65 -6.08 38.24
CA GLY A 154 -18.23 -4.89 38.87
C GLY A 154 -17.26 -3.71 39.04
N HIS A 155 -16.08 -3.77 38.42
CA HIS A 155 -15.14 -2.66 38.36
C HIS A 155 -15.45 -1.77 37.16
N ASP A 156 -15.48 -0.45 37.35
CA ASP A 156 -15.61 0.50 36.24
C ASP A 156 -14.29 0.57 35.46
N PRO A 157 -14.25 0.16 34.17
CA PRO A 157 -13.04 0.23 33.36
C PRO A 157 -12.68 1.66 32.94
N GLY A 158 -13.50 2.66 33.26
CA GLY A 158 -13.40 4.03 32.75
C GLY A 158 -14.07 4.18 31.39
N MET A 159 -14.30 5.42 30.97
CA MET A 159 -15.02 5.76 29.72
C MET A 159 -14.10 6.09 28.56
N ASP A 160 -12.89 6.59 28.83
CA ASP A 160 -12.00 7.17 27.83
C ASP A 160 -10.54 7.22 28.31
N TRP A 161 -9.66 7.79 27.47
CA TRP A 161 -8.22 7.85 27.74
C TRP A 161 -7.86 8.61 29.03
N GLN A 162 -8.74 9.50 29.52
CA GLN A 162 -8.50 10.31 30.72
C GLN A 162 -8.75 9.48 31.99
N THR A 163 -9.71 8.56 31.91
CA THR A 163 -10.13 7.70 33.03
C THR A 163 -9.43 6.34 33.01
N ASN A 164 -9.01 5.87 31.83
CA ASN A 164 -8.16 4.70 31.68
C ASN A 164 -7.23 4.91 30.48
N ASN A 165 -5.92 4.94 30.72
CA ASN A 165 -4.98 5.22 29.65
C ASN A 165 -4.70 4.02 28.74
N HIS A 166 -5.15 2.80 29.05
CA HIS A 166 -4.82 1.58 28.29
C HIS A 166 -5.92 1.17 27.29
N TRP A 167 -7.04 0.62 27.75
CA TRP A 167 -8.04 0.04 26.84
C TRP A 167 -8.52 1.00 25.73
N PRO A 168 -8.69 2.32 25.95
CA PRO A 168 -9.12 3.25 24.90
C PRO A 168 -8.05 3.47 23.82
N HIS A 169 -6.77 3.58 24.21
CA HIS A 169 -5.71 3.71 23.21
C HIS A 169 -5.53 2.39 22.45
N CYS A 170 -5.65 1.25 23.15
CA CYS A 170 -5.56 -0.08 22.56
C CYS A 170 -6.64 -0.25 21.49
N MET A 171 -7.86 0.23 21.77
CA MET A 171 -8.98 0.22 20.84
C MET A 171 -8.69 1.03 19.58
N ASP A 172 -8.18 2.26 19.70
CA ASP A 172 -7.80 3.10 18.56
C ASP A 172 -6.61 2.51 17.77
N TYR A 173 -5.59 2.01 18.47
CA TYR A 173 -4.42 1.39 17.87
C TYR A 173 -4.78 0.16 17.04
N LEU A 174 -5.61 -0.74 17.58
CA LEU A 174 -6.08 -1.92 16.87
C LEU A 174 -6.96 -1.54 15.67
N ARG A 175 -7.87 -0.57 15.82
CA ARG A 175 -8.67 -0.05 14.71
C ARG A 175 -7.78 0.44 13.57
N LYS A 176 -6.78 1.28 13.88
CA LYS A 176 -5.85 1.82 12.87
C LYS A 176 -4.99 0.73 12.25
N THR A 177 -4.58 -0.27 13.04
CA THR A 177 -3.86 -1.44 12.53
C THR A 177 -4.70 -2.22 11.53
N LEU A 178 -5.97 -2.52 11.85
CA LEU A 178 -6.88 -3.22 10.92
C LEU A 178 -7.04 -2.45 9.61
N LEU A 179 -7.20 -1.12 9.67
CA LEU A 179 -7.28 -0.27 8.48
C LEU A 179 -5.96 -0.22 7.69
N CYS A 180 -4.81 -0.33 8.35
CA CYS A 180 -3.50 -0.37 7.71
C CYS A 180 -3.28 -1.69 6.94
N TRP A 181 -3.83 -2.79 7.43
CA TRP A 181 -3.72 -4.11 6.80
C TRP A 181 -4.89 -4.46 5.87
N ALA A 182 -5.95 -3.64 5.85
CA ALA A 182 -7.12 -3.66 4.96
C ALA A 182 -7.32 -4.98 4.19
N ASP A 183 -7.65 -6.05 4.91
CA ASP A 183 -7.88 -7.37 4.33
C ASP A 183 -9.10 -7.31 3.39
N ASP A 184 -8.86 -7.57 2.10
CA ASP A 184 -9.85 -7.48 1.03
C ASP A 184 -10.52 -8.84 0.71
N SER A 185 -10.25 -9.87 1.52
CA SER A 185 -10.88 -11.18 1.37
C SER A 185 -12.38 -11.12 1.61
N ILE A 186 -13.15 -11.85 0.80
CA ILE A 186 -14.62 -11.92 0.92
C ILE A 186 -15.00 -13.08 1.85
N GLU A 187 -15.56 -12.75 3.00
CA GLU A 187 -16.08 -13.75 3.94
C GLU A 187 -17.44 -14.28 3.51
N ARG A 188 -17.59 -15.60 3.54
CA ARG A 188 -18.84 -16.28 3.14
C ARG A 188 -19.33 -17.17 4.28
N ARG A 189 -20.64 -17.46 4.25
CA ARG A 189 -21.22 -18.45 5.17
C ARG A 189 -20.62 -19.82 4.87
N PHE A 190 -20.12 -20.48 5.90
CA PHE A 190 -19.62 -21.85 5.79
C PHE A 190 -20.75 -22.84 5.48
N VAL A 191 -20.43 -23.91 4.74
CA VAL A 191 -21.34 -25.01 4.43
C VAL A 191 -20.84 -26.26 5.15
N TYR A 192 -21.62 -26.76 6.11
CA TYR A 192 -21.31 -27.99 6.85
C TYR A 192 -21.29 -29.21 5.92
N ASP A 193 -20.62 -30.29 6.34
CA ASP A 193 -20.52 -31.54 5.57
C ASP A 193 -21.88 -32.14 5.17
N ASN A 194 -22.94 -31.84 5.94
CA ASN A 194 -24.30 -32.25 5.66
C ASN A 194 -25.03 -31.34 4.64
N GLY A 195 -24.36 -30.36 4.05
CA GLY A 195 -24.90 -29.39 3.10
C GLY A 195 -25.65 -28.21 3.72
N THR A 196 -25.77 -28.16 5.05
CA THR A 196 -26.42 -27.04 5.75
C THR A 196 -25.53 -25.80 5.69
N ILE A 197 -26.12 -24.62 5.50
CA ILE A 197 -25.39 -23.35 5.48
C ILE A 197 -25.42 -22.75 6.90
N ALA A 198 -24.26 -22.36 7.43
CA ALA A 198 -24.15 -21.70 8.73
C ALA A 198 -24.99 -20.40 8.76
N PRO A 199 -25.65 -20.07 9.88
CA PRO A 199 -26.45 -18.85 9.99
C PRO A 199 -25.61 -17.58 10.21
N PHE A 200 -24.28 -17.69 10.24
CA PHE A 200 -23.34 -16.60 10.52
C PHE A 200 -22.18 -16.60 9.51
N ILE A 201 -21.51 -15.45 9.43
CA ILE A 201 -20.25 -15.26 8.72
C ILE A 201 -19.20 -14.98 9.80
N ASP A 202 -18.17 -15.82 9.90
CA ASP A 202 -17.12 -15.70 10.92
C ASP A 202 -15.70 -15.75 10.35
N GLY A 203 -15.55 -15.95 9.04
CA GLY A 203 -14.26 -15.99 8.35
C GLY A 203 -13.31 -17.13 8.79
N SER A 204 -13.74 -18.03 9.67
CA SER A 204 -12.87 -19.00 10.35
C SER A 204 -12.21 -20.00 9.40
N GLN A 205 -12.86 -20.28 8.27
CA GLN A 205 -12.36 -21.23 7.26
C GLN A 205 -11.78 -20.55 6.02
N ASP A 206 -11.87 -19.23 5.94
CA ASP A 206 -11.34 -18.49 4.81
C ASP A 206 -9.81 -18.43 4.92
N VAL A 207 -9.14 -18.86 3.85
CA VAL A 207 -7.67 -18.82 3.78
C VAL A 207 -7.22 -17.38 3.53
N ARG A 208 -6.36 -16.86 4.41
CA ARG A 208 -5.81 -15.50 4.35
C ARG A 208 -4.34 -15.51 3.98
N GLN A 209 -3.86 -14.38 3.45
CA GLN A 209 -2.44 -14.09 3.39
C GLN A 209 -2.02 -13.46 4.72
N CYS A 210 -1.10 -14.12 5.43
CA CYS A 210 -0.70 -13.76 6.78
C CYS A 210 0.76 -13.33 6.84
N GLY A 211 1.08 -12.46 7.80
CA GLY A 211 2.47 -12.24 8.22
C GLY A 211 3.04 -13.49 8.88
N ASP A 212 4.33 -13.77 8.68
CA ASP A 212 5.00 -14.96 9.23
C ASP A 212 5.27 -14.80 10.74
N ASN A 213 4.25 -15.09 11.56
CA ASN A 213 4.34 -14.99 13.02
C ASN A 213 5.41 -15.94 13.62
N ARG A 214 5.71 -17.07 12.96
CA ARG A 214 6.75 -18.02 13.40
C ARG A 214 8.11 -17.32 13.45
N ARG A 215 8.42 -16.54 12.41
CA ARG A 215 9.64 -15.73 12.36
C ARG A 215 9.66 -14.68 13.47
N LEU A 216 8.54 -13.99 13.72
CA LEU A 216 8.48 -12.94 14.75
C LEU A 216 8.62 -13.50 16.16
N ILE A 217 8.00 -14.65 16.43
CA ILE A 217 8.16 -15.40 17.68
C ILE A 217 9.62 -15.81 17.86
N GLN A 218 10.26 -16.33 16.81
CA GLN A 218 11.66 -16.70 16.87
C GLN A 218 12.56 -15.51 17.20
N ILE A 219 12.33 -14.35 16.57
CA ILE A 219 13.09 -13.13 16.86
C ILE A 219 13.00 -12.75 18.34
N MET A 220 11.82 -12.83 18.96
CA MET A 220 11.67 -12.55 20.40
C MET A 220 12.47 -13.53 21.26
N ARG A 221 12.42 -14.83 20.94
CA ARG A 221 13.20 -15.86 21.65
C ARG A 221 14.70 -15.65 21.49
N ASP A 222 15.17 -15.27 20.30
CA ASP A 222 16.57 -14.95 20.04
C ASP A 222 17.05 -13.74 20.86
N HIS A 223 16.13 -12.84 21.23
CA HIS A 223 16.38 -11.73 22.17
C HIS A 223 16.20 -12.13 23.65
N GLY A 224 16.13 -13.43 23.95
CA GLY A 224 16.03 -13.98 25.31
C GLY A 224 14.68 -13.75 25.97
N LYS A 225 13.61 -13.52 25.20
CA LYS A 225 12.25 -13.39 25.73
C LYS A 225 11.61 -14.76 25.90
N ASP A 226 10.90 -14.94 27.00
CA ASP A 226 9.97 -16.05 27.17
C ASP A 226 8.68 -15.73 26.41
N VAL A 227 8.26 -16.63 25.52
CA VAL A 227 7.12 -16.44 24.61
C VAL A 227 6.34 -17.75 24.55
N SER A 228 5.25 -17.82 25.30
CA SER A 228 4.25 -18.90 25.27
C SER A 228 3.30 -18.83 24.07
N THR A 229 3.24 -17.68 23.39
CA THR A 229 2.45 -17.42 22.19
C THR A 229 2.79 -18.46 21.14
N ARG A 230 1.78 -19.23 20.75
CA ARG A 230 1.93 -20.28 19.75
C ARG A 230 1.89 -19.67 18.35
N PRO A 231 2.68 -20.20 17.42
CA PRO A 231 2.55 -19.81 16.04
C PRO A 231 1.15 -20.18 15.54
N PHE A 232 0.68 -19.40 14.58
CA PHE A 232 -0.56 -19.70 13.89
C PHE A 232 -0.43 -21.06 13.18
N PRO A 233 -1.40 -21.99 13.31
CA PRO A 233 -1.32 -23.33 12.75
C PRO A 233 -1.21 -23.35 11.22
#